data_AF-A0A6I4I5U2-F1
#
_entry.id   AF-A0A6I4I5U2-F1
#
_cell.length_a   1.000
_cell.length_b   1.000
_cell.length_c   1.000
_cell.angle_alpha   90.00
_cell.angle_beta   90.00
_cell.angle_gamma   90.00
#
_symmetry.space_group_name_H-M   'P 1'
#
loop_
_entity.id
_entity.type
_entity.pdbx_description
1 polymer ?
#
loop_
_entity_poly.entity_id
_entity_poly.type
_entity_poly.pdbx_seq_one_letter_code
_entity_poly.pdbx_strand_id
1 'polypeptide(L)'
;MLRILFFILFCATTNAYAGWYECYNFEGTIGKFPITLSMQVRKGYFGEPAKKKFNVIGVYKYNKYNSPIRLEGIFDERSKQVTLYEVSGKSYSAVLQFVFSEKQCPGSWQNKATVNKLRVSLTFVSKLLDLEPEQVFSGVDILQAQSLTRFYFIACYNKVSGADKAVLSELKIFQKNNGKIFQVIDLSNVEDAIGNIMTIIYDNLEVVDAEKQKVGLSRNVGNDQAPLIIEWNASSKRFTLEKSSIHE
;
A
#
# COMPACT_ATOMS: atom_id res chain seq x y z
N MET A 1 -24.01 -41.43 45.80
CA MET A 1 -24.08 -39.97 45.58
C MET A 1 -22.72 -39.40 45.97
N LEU A 2 -21.99 -38.56 45.24
CA LEU A 2 -22.16 -37.78 44.02
C LEU A 2 -20.73 -37.50 43.55
N ARG A 3 -20.28 -38.02 42.38
CA ARG A 3 -18.96 -37.68 41.82
C ARG A 3 -19.10 -36.37 41.04
N ILE A 4 -18.65 -35.27 41.62
CA ILE A 4 -18.60 -33.97 40.95
C ILE A 4 -17.34 -33.96 40.06
N LEU A 5 -17.54 -34.10 38.76
CA LEU A 5 -16.51 -33.92 37.75
C LEU A 5 -16.49 -32.44 37.35
N PHE A 6 -15.50 -31.69 37.82
CA PHE A 6 -15.27 -30.30 37.41
C PHE A 6 -14.62 -30.31 36.02
N PHE A 7 -15.41 -30.06 34.97
CA PHE A 7 -14.91 -29.85 33.62
C PHE A 7 -14.46 -28.38 33.52
N ILE A 8 -13.17 -28.12 33.71
CA ILE A 8 -12.58 -26.80 33.48
C ILE A 8 -12.57 -26.60 31.95
N LEU A 9 -13.54 -25.82 31.47
CA LEU A 9 -13.59 -25.34 30.10
C LEU A 9 -12.45 -24.33 29.92
N PHE A 10 -11.30 -24.80 29.43
CA PHE A 10 -10.20 -23.95 28.98
C PHE A 10 -10.68 -23.20 27.73
N CYS A 11 -11.35 -22.06 27.93
CA CYS A 11 -11.56 -21.08 26.87
C CYS A 11 -10.17 -20.51 26.54
N ALA A 12 -9.46 -21.16 25.61
CA ALA A 12 -8.35 -20.54 24.93
C ALA A 12 -8.92 -19.31 24.21
N THR A 13 -8.71 -18.13 24.80
CA THR A 13 -8.96 -16.86 24.14
C THR A 13 -8.00 -16.79 22.96
N THR A 14 -8.44 -17.27 21.80
CA THR A 14 -7.73 -16.96 20.56
C THR A 14 -7.94 -15.47 20.36
N ASN A 15 -6.94 -14.67 20.70
CA ASN A 15 -6.91 -13.28 20.31
C ASN A 15 -7.01 -13.26 18.80
N ALA A 16 -8.21 -12.93 18.29
CA ALA A 16 -8.44 -12.80 16.87
C ALA A 16 -7.74 -11.52 16.42
N TYR A 17 -6.49 -11.67 16.01
CA TYR A 17 -5.74 -10.57 15.44
C TYR A 17 -6.27 -10.32 14.04
N ALA A 18 -6.93 -9.18 13.86
CA ALA A 18 -7.37 -8.73 12.56
C ALA A 18 -6.16 -8.13 11.83
N GLY A 19 -5.30 -8.98 11.28
CA GLY A 19 -4.19 -8.55 10.43
C GLY A 19 -4.65 -7.59 9.34
N TRP A 20 -3.94 -6.48 9.18
CA TRP A 20 -4.35 -5.38 8.30
C TRP A 20 -3.73 -5.49 6.91
N TYR A 21 -2.45 -5.82 6.84
CA TYR A 21 -1.69 -5.68 5.60
C TYR A 21 -0.80 -6.89 5.31
N GLU A 22 -0.97 -7.43 4.11
CA GLU A 22 -0.06 -8.39 3.49
C GLU A 22 0.37 -7.81 2.15
N CYS A 23 1.53 -7.16 2.11
CA CYS A 23 2.02 -6.44 0.93
C CYS A 23 3.33 -7.01 0.41
N TYR A 24 3.48 -7.00 -0.91
CA TYR A 24 4.66 -7.45 -1.62
C TYR A 24 5.09 -6.38 -2.62
N ASN A 25 6.38 -6.04 -2.60
CA ASN A 25 6.98 -5.01 -3.44
C ASN A 25 7.98 -5.62 -4.41
N PHE A 26 7.98 -5.09 -5.63
CA PHE A 26 8.79 -5.56 -6.73
C PHE A 26 9.33 -4.40 -7.56
N GLU A 27 10.46 -4.66 -8.19
CA GLU A 27 11.01 -3.83 -9.25
C GLU A 27 11.32 -4.70 -10.47
N GLY A 28 11.33 -4.11 -11.65
CA GLY A 28 11.62 -4.89 -12.83
C GLY A 28 11.28 -4.17 -14.12
N THR A 29 10.88 -4.93 -15.13
CA THR A 29 10.60 -4.40 -16.47
C THR A 29 9.34 -4.99 -17.09
N ILE A 30 8.70 -4.18 -17.92
CA ILE A 30 7.76 -4.58 -18.96
C ILE A 30 8.44 -4.32 -20.31
N GLY A 31 8.86 -5.36 -21.01
CA GLY A 31 9.74 -5.23 -22.17
C GLY A 31 11.04 -4.53 -21.77
N LYS A 32 11.31 -3.36 -22.33
CA LYS A 32 12.46 -2.52 -21.99
C LYS A 32 12.17 -1.43 -20.95
N PHE A 33 10.94 -1.34 -20.45
CA PHE A 33 10.49 -0.23 -19.63
C PHE A 33 10.56 -0.59 -18.14
N PRO A 34 11.41 0.07 -17.33
CA PRO A 34 11.49 -0.20 -15.91
C PRO A 34 10.22 0.21 -15.17
N ILE A 35 9.83 -0.61 -14.20
CA ILE A 35 8.65 -0.42 -13.37
C ILE A 35 8.94 -0.66 -11.88
N THR A 36 8.15 -0.02 -11.03
CA THR A 36 7.99 -0.36 -9.60
C THR A 36 6.56 -0.83 -9.39
N LEU A 37 6.37 -1.91 -8.62
CA LEU A 37 5.08 -2.53 -8.36
C LEU A 37 4.95 -2.85 -6.86
N SER A 38 3.80 -2.52 -6.29
CA SER A 38 3.37 -2.96 -4.96
C SER A 38 2.02 -3.65 -5.09
N MET A 39 1.82 -4.78 -4.41
CA MET A 39 0.52 -5.46 -4.31
C MET A 39 0.16 -5.82 -2.88
N GLN A 40 -1.10 -5.65 -2.50
CA GLN A 40 -1.68 -6.01 -1.22
C GLN A 40 -2.66 -7.15 -1.44
N VAL A 41 -2.49 -8.22 -0.69
CA VAL A 41 -3.35 -9.41 -0.73
C VAL A 41 -4.38 -9.32 0.38
N ARG A 42 -5.65 -9.56 0.06
CA ARG A 42 -6.72 -9.73 1.04
C ARG A 42 -7.85 -10.59 0.48
N LYS A 43 -8.16 -11.68 1.18
CA LYS A 43 -9.30 -12.56 0.83
C LYS A 43 -10.63 -11.79 0.91
N GLY A 44 -11.53 -12.03 -0.04
CA GLY A 44 -12.86 -11.40 -0.09
C GLY A 44 -12.87 -9.96 -0.65
N TYR A 45 -11.80 -9.54 -1.32
CA TYR A 45 -11.66 -8.24 -2.00
C TYR A 45 -12.23 -7.05 -1.25
N PHE A 46 -11.77 -6.86 0.00
CA PHE A 46 -12.12 -5.66 0.76
C PHE A 46 -13.64 -5.45 0.95
N GLY A 47 -14.43 -6.52 0.85
CA GLY A 47 -15.88 -6.50 1.03
C GLY A 47 -16.70 -6.13 -0.21
N GLU A 48 -16.11 -5.94 -1.41
CA GLU A 48 -16.89 -5.59 -2.61
C GLU A 48 -17.63 -6.81 -3.21
N PRO A 49 -18.97 -6.87 -3.17
CA PRO A 49 -19.70 -8.07 -3.60
C PRO A 49 -19.59 -8.37 -5.10
N ALA A 50 -19.30 -7.36 -5.92
CA ALA A 50 -19.13 -7.49 -7.36
C ALA A 50 -17.78 -8.14 -7.74
N LYS A 51 -16.81 -8.16 -6.83
CA LYS A 51 -15.43 -8.60 -7.08
C LYS A 51 -15.02 -9.79 -6.21
N LYS A 52 -15.97 -10.67 -5.87
CA LYS A 52 -15.76 -11.88 -5.04
C LYS A 52 -14.60 -12.79 -5.47
N LYS A 53 -14.20 -12.74 -6.74
CA LYS A 53 -13.07 -13.54 -7.27
C LYS A 53 -11.72 -12.87 -7.08
N PHE A 54 -11.68 -11.59 -6.77
CA PHE A 54 -10.45 -10.84 -6.59
C PHE A 54 -9.97 -10.96 -5.14
N ASN A 55 -8.68 -10.83 -4.96
CA ASN A 55 -8.04 -10.82 -3.64
C ASN A 55 -6.76 -9.98 -3.63
N VAL A 56 -6.52 -9.19 -4.69
CA VAL A 56 -5.34 -8.34 -4.79
C VAL A 56 -5.72 -6.96 -5.28
N ILE A 57 -5.26 -5.93 -4.57
CA ILE A 57 -5.13 -4.58 -5.09
C ILE A 57 -3.64 -4.28 -5.23
N GLY A 58 -3.27 -3.48 -6.22
CA GLY A 58 -1.89 -3.04 -6.35
C GLY A 58 -1.79 -1.65 -6.92
N VAL A 59 -0.57 -1.16 -6.92
CA VAL A 59 -0.19 0.08 -7.59
C VAL A 59 1.14 -0.17 -8.27
N TYR A 60 1.26 0.24 -9.52
CA TYR A 60 2.54 0.21 -10.22
C TYR A 60 2.79 1.50 -10.98
N LYS A 61 4.03 1.76 -11.33
CA LYS A 61 4.40 2.89 -12.19
C LYS A 61 5.48 2.48 -13.17
N TYR A 62 5.46 3.09 -14.35
CA TYR A 62 6.64 3.18 -15.20
C TYR A 62 7.60 4.22 -14.63
N ASN A 63 8.86 3.85 -14.40
CA ASN A 63 9.86 4.72 -13.77
C ASN A 63 10.19 5.95 -14.61
N LYS A 64 9.94 5.90 -15.92
CA LYS A 64 10.06 7.07 -16.81
C LYS A 64 8.98 8.13 -16.53
N TYR A 65 7.75 7.71 -16.21
CA TYR A 65 6.61 8.62 -16.07
C TYR A 65 6.27 8.95 -14.62
N ASN A 66 6.68 8.08 -13.69
CA ASN A 66 6.46 8.22 -12.25
C ASN A 66 5.01 8.57 -11.89
N SER A 67 4.07 8.03 -12.66
CA SER A 67 2.64 8.20 -12.45
C SER A 67 2.07 6.86 -12.01
N PRO A 68 1.63 6.73 -10.74
CA PRO A 68 1.05 5.51 -10.23
C PRO A 68 -0.23 5.13 -10.99
N ILE A 69 -0.40 3.83 -11.24
CA ILE A 69 -1.53 3.22 -11.92
C ILE A 69 -2.09 2.14 -10.98
N ARG A 70 -3.38 2.24 -10.67
CA ARG A 70 -4.06 1.25 -9.84
C ARG A 70 -4.22 -0.06 -10.59
N LEU A 71 -4.08 -1.13 -9.83
CA LEU A 71 -4.26 -2.50 -10.26
C LEU A 71 -5.28 -3.19 -9.37
N GLU A 72 -6.02 -4.11 -9.95
CA GLU A 72 -6.82 -5.08 -9.21
C GLU A 72 -6.74 -6.46 -9.82
N GLY A 73 -6.93 -7.51 -9.04
CA GLY A 73 -6.97 -8.85 -9.59
C GLY A 73 -6.83 -9.96 -8.57
N ILE A 74 -6.12 -11.00 -8.99
CA ILE A 74 -6.15 -12.31 -8.37
C ILE A 74 -4.73 -12.80 -8.14
N PHE A 75 -4.46 -13.28 -6.92
CA PHE A 75 -3.33 -14.12 -6.58
C PHE A 75 -3.84 -15.49 -6.16
N ASP A 76 -3.59 -16.49 -7.01
CA ASP A 76 -3.81 -17.89 -6.67
C ASP A 76 -2.59 -18.40 -5.88
N GLU A 77 -2.73 -18.49 -4.57
CA GLU A 77 -1.68 -18.94 -3.67
C GLU A 77 -1.21 -20.38 -3.95
N ARG A 78 -2.04 -21.22 -4.58
CA ARG A 78 -1.71 -22.62 -4.88
C ARG A 78 -0.82 -22.72 -6.11
N SER A 79 -1.20 -22.06 -7.20
CA SER A 79 -0.40 -22.04 -8.44
C SER A 79 0.70 -20.97 -8.44
N LYS A 80 0.69 -20.08 -7.43
CA LYS A 80 1.49 -18.85 -7.35
C LYS A 80 1.26 -17.88 -8.53
N GLN A 81 0.19 -18.07 -9.30
CA GLN A 81 -0.13 -17.21 -10.41
C GLN A 81 -0.76 -15.90 -9.92
N VAL A 82 -0.18 -14.79 -10.34
CA VAL A 82 -0.74 -13.45 -10.16
C VAL A 82 -1.29 -12.96 -11.49
N THR A 83 -2.49 -12.40 -11.48
CA THR A 83 -3.12 -11.71 -12.62
C THR A 83 -3.68 -10.39 -12.12
N LEU A 84 -3.14 -9.27 -12.63
CA LEU A 84 -3.51 -7.91 -12.29
C LEU A 84 -4.02 -7.18 -13.53
N TYR A 85 -5.07 -6.39 -13.34
CA TYR A 85 -5.69 -5.59 -14.38
C TYR A 85 -5.41 -4.12 -14.11
N GLU A 86 -4.91 -3.40 -15.11
CA GLU A 86 -4.77 -1.95 -15.02
C GLU A 86 -6.12 -1.27 -15.04
N VAL A 87 -6.45 -0.56 -13.96
CA VAL A 87 -7.73 0.14 -13.83
C VAL A 87 -7.67 1.43 -14.63
N SER A 88 -8.62 1.57 -15.56
CA SER A 88 -8.85 2.79 -16.35
C SER A 88 -10.33 3.16 -16.27
N GLY A 89 -10.65 4.04 -15.31
CA GLY A 89 -12.03 4.38 -14.98
C GLY A 89 -12.81 3.13 -14.54
N LYS A 90 -13.86 2.78 -15.30
CA LYS A 90 -14.69 1.59 -15.07
C LYS A 90 -14.26 0.36 -15.88
N SER A 91 -13.10 0.41 -16.52
CA SER A 91 -12.61 -0.61 -17.46
C SER A 91 -11.17 -1.01 -17.15
N TYR A 92 -10.64 -1.97 -17.92
CA TYR A 92 -9.24 -2.39 -17.84
C TYR A 92 -8.49 -2.11 -19.13
N SER A 93 -7.34 -1.43 -19.04
CA SER A 93 -6.49 -1.09 -20.19
C SER A 93 -5.49 -2.19 -20.55
N ALA A 94 -5.02 -2.94 -19.56
CA ALA A 94 -4.04 -4.01 -19.75
C ALA A 94 -4.16 -5.10 -18.69
N VAL A 95 -3.47 -6.21 -18.94
CA VAL A 95 -3.34 -7.34 -18.02
C VAL A 95 -1.85 -7.62 -17.76
N LEU A 96 -1.46 -7.64 -16.49
CA LEU A 96 -0.14 -8.02 -16.01
C LEU A 96 -0.24 -9.39 -15.33
N GLN A 97 0.49 -10.37 -15.82
CA GLN A 97 0.51 -11.72 -15.27
C GLN A 97 1.94 -12.15 -14.95
N PHE A 98 2.16 -12.78 -13.81
CA PHE A 98 3.46 -13.34 -13.44
C PHE A 98 3.31 -14.46 -12.42
N VAL A 99 4.33 -15.31 -12.32
CA VAL A 99 4.41 -16.34 -11.28
C VAL A 99 5.18 -15.77 -10.10
N PHE A 100 4.54 -15.69 -8.94
CA PHE A 100 5.15 -15.12 -7.73
C PHE A 100 6.31 -16.00 -7.22
N SER A 101 7.40 -15.34 -6.86
CA SER A 101 8.58 -15.91 -6.20
C SER A 101 9.30 -14.81 -5.42
N GLU A 102 9.93 -15.14 -4.29
CA GLU A 102 10.81 -14.21 -3.56
C GLU A 102 12.18 -13.99 -4.25
N LYS A 103 12.34 -14.42 -5.50
CA LYS A 103 13.54 -14.18 -6.33
C LYS A 103 13.17 -13.40 -7.60
N GLN A 104 12.81 -14.13 -8.65
CA GLN A 104 12.41 -13.57 -9.94
C GLN A 104 11.00 -14.03 -10.30
N CYS A 105 10.17 -13.10 -10.74
CA CYS A 105 8.82 -13.36 -11.19
C CYS A 105 8.72 -13.09 -12.70
N PRO A 106 8.95 -14.10 -13.55
CA PRO A 106 8.74 -13.97 -14.99
C PRO A 106 7.25 -13.88 -15.29
N GLY A 107 6.90 -13.19 -16.37
CA GLY A 107 5.52 -13.00 -16.73
C GLY A 107 5.30 -12.34 -18.09
N SER A 108 4.10 -11.81 -18.28
CA SER A 108 3.74 -11.01 -19.43
C SER A 108 2.78 -9.89 -19.10
N TRP A 109 2.89 -8.81 -19.86
CA TRP A 109 1.94 -7.72 -19.89
C TRP A 109 1.26 -7.71 -21.26
N GLN A 110 -0.04 -7.45 -21.30
CA GLN A 110 -0.80 -7.37 -22.55
C GLN A 110 -1.71 -6.14 -22.55
N ASN A 111 -1.56 -5.29 -23.56
CA ASN A 111 -2.51 -4.21 -23.82
C ASN A 111 -3.84 -4.78 -24.33
N LYS A 112 -4.97 -4.36 -23.78
CA LYS A 112 -6.28 -4.90 -24.20
C LYS A 112 -6.80 -4.30 -25.51
N ALA A 113 -6.38 -3.08 -25.86
CA ALA A 113 -6.82 -2.43 -27.09
C ALA A 113 -6.02 -2.92 -28.32
N THR A 114 -4.70 -3.06 -28.18
CA THR A 114 -3.82 -3.45 -29.31
C THR A 114 -3.43 -4.93 -29.30
N VAL A 115 -3.80 -5.68 -28.26
CA VAL A 115 -3.36 -7.07 -27.99
C VAL A 115 -1.84 -7.28 -27.95
N ASN A 116 -1.04 -6.21 -28.01
CA ASN A 116 0.41 -6.26 -27.91
C ASN A 116 0.85 -6.86 -26.57
N LYS A 117 1.73 -7.85 -26.65
CA LYS A 117 2.26 -8.57 -25.49
C LYS A 117 3.73 -8.24 -25.30
N LEU A 118 4.11 -7.93 -24.06
CA LEU A 118 5.47 -7.67 -23.65
C LEU A 118 5.88 -8.66 -22.55
N ARG A 119 7.14 -9.05 -22.55
CA ARG A 119 7.71 -9.87 -21.47
C ARG A 119 7.77 -9.06 -20.17
N VAL A 120 7.47 -9.70 -19.06
CA VAL A 120 7.65 -9.13 -17.71
C VAL A 120 8.76 -9.87 -17.01
N SER A 121 9.62 -9.12 -16.33
CA SER A 121 10.64 -9.66 -15.44
C SER A 121 10.68 -8.80 -14.19
N LEU A 122 10.14 -9.33 -13.09
CA LEU A 122 10.15 -8.67 -11.80
C LEU A 122 11.12 -9.36 -10.85
N THR A 123 11.66 -8.60 -9.91
CA THR A 123 12.47 -9.04 -8.78
C THR A 123 11.75 -8.62 -7.51
N PHE A 124 11.65 -9.54 -6.56
CA PHE A 124 11.11 -9.25 -5.24
C PHE A 124 12.05 -8.31 -4.48
N VAL A 125 11.50 -7.29 -3.83
CA VAL A 125 12.27 -6.26 -3.10
C VAL A 125 12.02 -6.36 -1.60
N SER A 126 10.76 -6.31 -1.19
CA SER A 126 10.39 -6.32 0.23
C SER A 126 8.96 -6.79 0.41
N LYS A 127 8.60 -7.09 1.66
CA LYS A 127 7.23 -7.38 2.07
C LYS A 127 6.90 -6.65 3.36
N LEU A 128 5.63 -6.29 3.51
CA LEU A 128 5.04 -5.79 4.74
C LEU A 128 4.03 -6.83 5.20
N LEU A 129 4.29 -7.46 6.34
CA LEU A 129 3.37 -8.40 6.97
C LEU A 129 2.95 -7.80 8.31
N ASP A 130 1.69 -7.41 8.40
CA ASP A 130 1.02 -6.92 9.60
C ASP A 130 -0.19 -7.83 9.88
N LEU A 131 0.12 -9.11 10.04
CA LEU A 131 -0.82 -10.22 10.18
C LEU A 131 -0.80 -10.85 11.56
N GLU A 132 0.24 -10.62 12.36
CA GLU A 132 0.35 -11.10 13.74
C GLU A 132 1.08 -10.04 14.60
N PRO A 133 0.81 -9.96 15.92
CA PRO A 133 1.47 -9.01 16.83
C PRO A 133 2.99 -9.11 16.87
N GLU A 134 3.53 -10.32 16.71
CA GLU A 134 4.97 -10.61 16.83
C GLU A 134 5.76 -10.20 15.58
N GLN A 135 5.06 -9.84 14.49
CA GLN A 135 5.73 -9.40 13.27
C GLN A 135 6.36 -8.02 13.46
N VAL A 136 7.65 -7.94 13.14
CA VAL A 136 8.45 -6.73 13.25
C VAL A 136 9.12 -6.47 11.91
N PHE A 137 9.06 -5.22 11.45
CA PHE A 137 9.76 -4.78 10.25
C PHE A 137 10.05 -3.29 10.35
N SER A 138 11.02 -2.84 9.56
CA SER A 138 11.36 -1.43 9.47
C SER A 138 11.70 -1.03 8.04
N GLY A 139 11.34 0.19 7.67
CA GLY A 139 11.74 0.81 6.42
C GLY A 139 11.05 0.23 5.19
N VAL A 140 9.83 -0.28 5.32
CA VAL A 140 9.13 -0.87 4.17
C VAL A 140 8.41 0.20 3.38
N ASP A 141 8.94 0.48 2.20
CA ASP A 141 8.40 1.47 1.26
C ASP A 141 7.18 0.93 0.50
N ILE A 142 6.11 1.72 0.47
CA ILE A 142 4.83 1.41 -0.19
C ILE A 142 4.45 2.55 -1.14
N LEU A 143 4.43 2.27 -2.45
CA LEU A 143 4.00 3.23 -3.47
C LEU A 143 2.52 3.59 -3.29
N GLN A 144 2.22 4.87 -3.10
CA GLN A 144 0.84 5.34 -2.94
C GLN A 144 0.13 5.50 -4.29
N ALA A 145 -1.19 5.27 -4.30
CA ALA A 145 -1.98 5.34 -5.54
C ALA A 145 -2.18 6.78 -6.02
N GLN A 146 -2.27 7.72 -5.09
CA GLN A 146 -2.50 9.13 -5.37
C GLN A 146 -1.19 9.86 -5.68
N SER A 147 -1.27 10.91 -6.49
CA SER A 147 -0.12 11.71 -6.87
C SER A 147 -0.53 13.12 -7.29
N LEU A 148 0.38 14.08 -7.16
CA LEU A 148 0.20 15.44 -7.66
C LEU A 148 0.77 15.58 -9.08
N THR A 149 0.53 16.70 -9.75
CA THR A 149 1.06 16.98 -11.10
C THR A 149 2.58 16.80 -11.17
N ARG A 150 3.32 17.24 -10.14
CA ARG A 150 4.78 17.21 -10.11
C ARG A 150 5.38 16.16 -9.19
N PHE A 151 4.57 15.55 -8.33
CA PHE A 151 5.05 14.70 -7.25
C PHE A 151 4.30 13.37 -7.17
N TYR A 152 5.01 12.33 -6.77
CA TYR A 152 4.40 11.08 -6.31
C TYR A 152 4.94 10.73 -4.93
N PHE A 153 4.29 9.80 -4.26
CA PHE A 153 4.52 9.55 -2.85
C PHE A 153 4.85 8.08 -2.59
N ILE A 154 5.78 7.86 -1.66
CA ILE A 154 6.06 6.57 -1.07
C ILE A 154 5.89 6.72 0.43
N ALA A 155 5.02 5.89 1.01
CA ALA A 155 4.83 5.80 2.45
C ALA A 155 5.78 4.74 3.01
N CYS A 156 6.57 5.11 4.02
CA CYS A 156 7.51 4.22 4.68
C CYS A 156 6.89 3.72 5.99
N TYR A 157 6.79 2.40 6.14
CA TYR A 157 6.14 1.76 7.27
C TYR A 157 7.12 1.01 8.17
N ASN A 158 6.82 1.05 9.47
CA ASN A 158 7.48 0.26 10.49
C ASN A 158 6.45 -0.48 11.35
N LYS A 159 6.88 -1.56 11.97
CA LYS A 159 6.19 -2.18 13.10
C LYS A 159 7.24 -2.63 14.11
N VAL A 160 7.12 -2.13 15.34
CA VAL A 160 8.00 -2.47 16.45
C VAL A 160 7.44 -3.65 17.25
N SER A 161 8.29 -4.31 18.03
CA SER A 161 7.87 -5.45 18.86
C SER A 161 6.77 -5.05 19.84
N GLY A 162 5.69 -5.85 19.89
CA GLY A 162 4.54 -5.63 20.77
C GLY A 162 3.58 -4.55 20.28
N ALA A 163 3.81 -3.93 19.12
CA ALA A 163 2.84 -3.02 18.52
C ALA A 163 1.69 -3.78 17.86
N ASP A 164 0.47 -3.29 18.02
CA ASP A 164 -0.71 -3.92 17.43
C ASP A 164 -0.79 -3.77 15.91
N LYS A 165 -0.13 -2.77 15.32
CA LYS A 165 -0.27 -2.45 13.89
C LYS A 165 1.01 -1.86 13.32
N ALA A 166 1.14 -1.96 12.01
CA ALA A 166 2.06 -1.14 11.24
C ALA A 166 1.73 0.35 11.41
N VAL A 167 2.75 1.20 11.40
CA VAL A 167 2.60 2.67 11.42
C VAL A 167 3.45 3.27 10.32
N LEU A 168 2.89 4.26 9.62
CA LEU A 168 3.59 5.07 8.64
C LEU A 168 4.49 6.07 9.39
N SER A 169 5.81 5.91 9.26
CA SER A 169 6.80 6.76 9.97
C SER A 169 7.35 7.90 9.11
N GLU A 170 7.34 7.74 7.78
CA GLU A 170 7.82 8.77 6.87
C GLU A 170 6.94 8.84 5.62
N LEU A 171 6.71 10.06 5.14
CA LEU A 171 6.22 10.28 3.79
C LEU A 171 7.36 10.79 2.91
N LYS A 172 7.79 9.98 1.96
CA LYS A 172 8.80 10.35 0.95
C LYS A 172 8.09 10.94 -0.27
N ILE A 173 8.41 12.19 -0.57
CA ILE A 173 7.87 12.96 -1.69
C ILE A 173 8.92 12.96 -2.79
N PHE A 174 8.56 12.49 -3.98
CA PHE A 174 9.46 12.36 -5.12
C PHE A 174 9.04 13.25 -6.28
N GLN A 175 10.00 13.79 -7.03
CA GLN A 175 9.72 14.51 -8.26
C GLN A 175 9.42 13.53 -9.41
N LYS A 176 8.31 13.75 -10.13
CA LYS A 176 7.94 12.88 -11.27
C LYS A 176 8.91 12.96 -12.44
N ASN A 177 9.51 14.13 -12.69
CA ASN A 177 10.36 14.37 -13.84
C ASN A 177 11.67 13.55 -13.85
N ASN A 178 12.20 13.20 -12.68
CA ASN A 178 13.48 12.53 -12.54
C ASN A 178 13.50 11.38 -11.52
N GLY A 179 12.40 11.16 -10.79
CA GLY A 179 12.30 10.10 -9.78
C GLY A 179 13.17 10.32 -8.54
N LYS A 180 13.69 11.54 -8.31
CA LYS A 180 14.51 11.85 -7.13
C LYS A 180 13.63 12.26 -5.95
N ILE A 181 14.09 11.94 -4.74
CA ILE A 181 13.47 12.42 -3.50
C ILE A 181 13.56 13.95 -3.49
N PHE A 182 12.42 14.59 -3.35
CA PHE A 182 12.28 16.03 -3.15
C PHE A 182 12.35 16.38 -1.67
N GLN A 183 11.60 15.63 -0.85
CA GLN A 183 11.47 15.86 0.58
C GLN A 183 11.08 14.56 1.28
N VAL A 184 11.51 14.41 2.52
CA VAL A 184 10.98 13.41 3.46
C VAL A 184 10.27 14.19 4.56
N ILE A 185 9.03 13.82 4.86
CA ILE A 185 8.29 14.27 6.03
C ILE A 185 8.45 13.20 7.09
N ASP A 186 9.12 13.54 8.18
CA ASP A 186 9.23 12.70 9.36
C ASP A 186 7.91 12.78 10.14
N LEU A 187 7.33 11.61 10.42
CA LEU A 187 6.05 11.45 11.11
C LEU A 187 6.23 10.66 12.41
N SER A 188 7.47 10.35 12.81
CA SER A 188 7.76 9.60 14.04
C SER A 188 7.33 10.32 15.32
N ASN A 189 7.22 11.65 15.29
CA ASN A 189 6.81 12.48 16.41
C ASN A 189 5.33 12.91 16.34
N VAL A 190 4.55 12.37 15.41
CA VAL A 190 3.11 12.60 15.40
C VAL A 190 2.47 11.66 16.45
N GLU A 191 1.72 12.21 17.39
CA GLU A 191 1.14 11.45 18.51
C GLU A 191 0.19 10.34 18.04
N ASP A 192 -0.54 10.61 16.95
CA ASP A 192 -1.51 9.69 16.38
C ASP A 192 -0.85 8.65 15.49
N ALA A 193 -1.33 7.40 15.55
CA ALA A 193 -0.92 6.39 14.58
C ALA A 193 -1.38 6.77 13.16
N ILE A 194 -0.43 6.88 12.23
CA ILE A 194 -0.67 7.28 10.83
C ILE A 194 -0.65 6.07 9.91
N GLY A 195 -1.53 6.09 8.90
CA GLY A 195 -1.49 5.19 7.75
C GLY A 195 -1.91 3.74 8.02
N ASN A 196 -2.69 3.51 9.08
CA ASN A 196 -3.19 2.19 9.49
C ASN A 196 -4.72 2.16 9.70
N ILE A 197 -5.42 3.10 9.07
CA ILE A 197 -6.90 3.19 9.09
C ILE A 197 -7.49 2.61 7.82
N MET A 198 -6.89 2.92 6.67
CA MET A 198 -7.45 2.47 5.42
C MET A 198 -7.23 0.97 5.27
N THR A 199 -8.30 0.28 4.95
CA THR A 199 -8.26 -1.15 4.64
C THR A 199 -7.33 -1.43 3.45
N ILE A 200 -7.23 -0.49 2.49
CA ILE A 200 -6.30 -0.53 1.36
C ILE A 200 -5.12 0.39 1.67
N ILE A 201 -3.92 -0.18 1.76
CA ILE A 201 -2.74 0.55 2.24
C ILE A 201 -2.33 1.71 1.31
N TYR A 202 -2.63 1.58 0.01
CA TYR A 202 -2.32 2.56 -1.03
C TYR A 202 -3.21 3.80 -0.99
N ASP A 203 -4.27 3.74 -0.18
CA ASP A 203 -5.31 4.76 -0.06
C ASP A 203 -5.18 5.54 1.25
N ASN A 204 -4.17 5.24 2.07
CA ASN A 204 -3.86 6.02 3.27
C ASN A 204 -3.40 7.47 2.93
N LEU A 205 -3.07 7.75 1.67
CA LEU A 205 -2.83 9.10 1.15
C LEU A 205 -3.90 9.50 0.15
N GLU A 206 -4.49 10.68 0.35
CA GLU A 206 -5.43 11.31 -0.58
C GLU A 206 -4.94 12.69 -1.05
N VAL A 207 -5.33 13.08 -2.27
CA VAL A 207 -5.17 14.47 -2.73
C VAL A 207 -6.43 15.22 -2.34
N VAL A 208 -6.29 16.14 -1.38
CA VAL A 208 -7.40 16.95 -0.85
C VAL A 208 -7.67 18.16 -1.76
N ASP A 209 -6.60 18.83 -2.21
CA ASP A 209 -6.68 19.97 -3.13
C ASP A 209 -5.44 19.95 -4.04
N ALA A 210 -5.63 19.55 -5.29
CA ALA A 210 -4.53 19.41 -6.25
C ALA A 210 -3.91 20.76 -6.64
N GLU A 211 -4.72 21.82 -6.71
CA GLU A 211 -4.27 23.16 -7.09
C GLU A 211 -3.37 23.76 -6.02
N LYS A 212 -3.74 23.56 -4.75
CA LYS A 212 -2.92 23.97 -3.60
C LYS A 212 -1.83 22.96 -3.21
N GLN A 213 -1.72 21.84 -3.93
CA GLN A 213 -0.81 20.75 -3.59
C GLN A 213 -0.97 20.30 -2.12
N LYS A 214 -2.22 20.07 -1.72
CA LYS A 214 -2.62 19.63 -0.38
C LYS A 214 -2.98 18.15 -0.43
N VAL A 215 -2.35 17.37 0.44
CA VAL A 215 -2.62 15.93 0.61
C VAL A 215 -2.99 15.64 2.06
N GLY A 216 -3.81 14.62 2.24
CA GLY A 216 -4.22 14.11 3.55
C GLY A 216 -3.65 12.72 3.78
N LEU A 217 -3.13 12.47 4.98
CA LEU A 217 -2.79 11.14 5.46
C LEU A 217 -3.85 10.68 6.46
N SER A 218 -4.37 9.48 6.28
CA SER A 218 -5.32 8.90 7.23
C SER A 218 -4.65 8.68 8.59
N ARG A 219 -5.33 9.05 9.68
CA ARG A 219 -4.83 8.93 11.05
C ARG A 219 -5.88 8.35 11.98
N ASN A 220 -5.43 7.68 13.04
CA ASN A 220 -6.31 7.08 14.03
C ASN A 220 -6.55 8.03 15.22
N VAL A 221 -7.57 8.90 15.11
CA VAL A 221 -7.90 9.90 16.14
C VAL A 221 -9.34 9.72 16.60
N GLY A 222 -9.58 8.86 17.59
CA GLY A 222 -10.89 8.73 18.26
C GLY A 222 -12.10 8.79 17.32
N ASN A 223 -13.09 9.65 17.65
CA ASN A 223 -14.29 9.88 16.83
C ASN A 223 -14.08 10.84 15.64
N ASP A 224 -12.89 11.45 15.50
CA ASP A 224 -12.64 12.53 14.56
C ASP A 224 -11.64 12.09 13.49
N GLN A 225 -12.15 11.58 12.36
CA GLN A 225 -11.35 10.98 11.28
C GLN A 225 -10.68 12.00 10.35
N ALA A 226 -10.53 13.26 10.77
CA ALA A 226 -9.90 14.28 9.93
C ALA A 226 -8.47 13.86 9.57
N PRO A 227 -8.05 13.90 8.30
CA PRO A 227 -6.71 13.48 7.90
C PRO A 227 -5.63 14.42 8.44
N LEU A 228 -4.43 13.89 8.65
CA LEU A 228 -3.23 14.70 8.86
C LEU A 228 -2.88 15.42 7.54
N ILE A 229 -2.93 16.74 7.55
CA ILE A 229 -2.70 17.53 6.33
C ILE A 229 -1.22 17.82 6.12
N ILE A 230 -0.77 17.60 4.88
CA ILE A 230 0.50 18.05 4.35
C ILE A 230 0.23 18.95 3.15
N GLU A 231 0.70 20.20 3.20
CA GLU A 231 0.44 21.19 2.16
C GLU A 231 1.68 21.93 1.71
N TRP A 232 1.64 22.42 0.47
CA TRP A 232 2.73 23.20 -0.12
C TRP A 232 2.80 24.60 0.49
N ASN A 233 3.94 24.91 1.10
CA ASN A 233 4.27 26.26 1.54
C ASN A 233 5.04 27.00 0.43
N ALA A 234 4.41 28.01 -0.17
CA ALA A 234 4.99 28.77 -1.27
C ALA A 234 6.26 29.54 -0.90
N SER A 235 6.35 30.03 0.35
CA SER A 235 7.48 30.82 0.84
C SER A 235 8.73 29.97 1.02
N SER A 236 8.59 28.79 1.65
CA SER A 236 9.71 27.86 1.84
C SER A 236 9.96 26.95 0.64
N LYS A 237 9.01 26.87 -0.29
CA LYS A 237 9.00 25.94 -1.44
C LYS A 237 9.14 24.48 -0.97
N ARG A 238 8.45 24.12 0.11
CA ARG A 238 8.46 22.79 0.72
C ARG A 238 7.05 22.40 1.15
N PHE A 239 6.83 21.10 1.33
CA PHE A 239 5.65 20.61 2.01
C PHE A 239 5.81 20.76 3.52
N THR A 240 4.75 21.15 4.21
CA THR A 240 4.72 21.31 5.66
C THR A 240 3.48 20.64 6.24
N LEU A 241 3.60 20.12 7.47
CA LEU A 241 2.45 19.65 8.25
C LEU A 241 1.61 20.86 8.70
N GLU A 242 0.29 20.75 8.63
CA GLU A 242 -0.61 21.79 9.11
C GLU A 242 -0.54 21.88 10.65
N LYS A 243 -0.36 23.09 11.20
CA LYS A 243 -0.08 23.31 12.65
C LYS A 243 -1.16 22.79 13.60
N SER A 244 -2.41 22.68 13.16
CA SER A 244 -3.49 22.07 13.94
C SER A 244 -3.27 20.59 14.25
N SER A 245 -2.25 19.98 13.64
CA SER A 245 -1.94 18.55 13.76
C SER A 245 -0.72 18.26 14.66
N ILE A 246 -0.15 19.28 15.29
CA ILE A 246 0.95 19.15 16.26
C ILE A 246 0.46 19.88 17.51
N HIS A 247 -0.07 19.16 18.49
CA HIS A 247 -0.33 19.74 19.81
C HIS A 247 1.01 19.85 20.55
N GLU A 248 1.35 21.07 20.98
CA GLU A 248 2.57 21.38 21.76
C GLU A 248 2.50 20.81 23.19
#